data_AF-A0A9X3F5F2-F1
#
_entry.id   AF-A0A9X3F5F2-F1
#
_cell.length_a   1.000
_cell.length_b   1.000
_cell.length_c   1.000
_cell.angle_alpha   90.00
_cell.angle_beta   90.00
_cell.angle_gamma   90.00
#
_symmetry.space_group_name_H-M   'P 1'
#
loop_
_entity.id
_entity.type
_entity.pdbx_description
1 polymer ?
#
loop_
_entity_poly.entity_id
_entity_poly.type
_entity_poly.pdbx_seq_one_letter_code
_entity_poly.pdbx_strand_id
1 'polypeptide(L)' 'MKSFKKNYIGKGKEVKTKAGKKLDIVKVTLKMTEVLKHKHEYEGEEYITFEVAKMQKPDDFKRTHTAYVSTREEEN' A
#
# COMPACT_ATOMS: atom_id res chain seq x y z
N MET A 1 -13.91 20.57 4.49
CA MET A 1 -13.24 19.48 5.25
C MET A 1 -12.30 18.84 4.26
N LYS A 2 -10.97 18.87 4.48
CA LYS A 2 -10.02 18.37 3.47
C LYS A 2 -10.34 16.90 3.16
N SER A 3 -10.85 16.63 1.97
CA SER A 3 -11.13 15.27 1.52
C SER A 3 -9.82 14.61 1.09
N PHE A 4 -9.62 13.35 1.47
CA PHE A 4 -8.47 12.55 1.07
C PHE A 4 -8.96 11.34 0.30
N LYS A 5 -8.46 11.18 -0.92
CA LYS A 5 -8.73 10.02 -1.76
C LYS A 5 -7.69 8.94 -1.49
N LYS A 6 -8.16 7.70 -1.30
CA LYS A 6 -7.30 6.52 -1.23
C LYS A 6 -7.10 5.95 -2.63
N ASN A 7 -5.89 6.05 -3.16
CA ASN A 7 -5.52 5.48 -4.45
C ASN A 7 -4.91 4.10 -4.23
N TYR A 8 -5.55 3.06 -4.74
CA TYR A 8 -5.03 1.69 -4.68
C TYR A 8 -3.75 1.56 -5.49
N ILE A 9 -2.69 1.00 -4.89
CA ILE A 9 -1.39 0.79 -5.57
C ILE A 9 -0.93 -0.67 -5.59
N GLY A 10 -1.61 -1.57 -4.87
CA GLY A 10 -1.28 -2.99 -4.90
C GLY A 10 -1.84 -3.79 -3.72
N LYS A 11 -1.43 -5.06 -3.65
CA LYS A 11 -1.79 -5.97 -2.55
C LYS A 11 -0.57 -6.69 -2.00
N GLY A 12 -0.68 -7.03 -0.72
CA GLY A 12 0.33 -7.75 0.05
C GLY A 12 -0.19 -9.06 0.60
N LYS A 13 0.76 -9.90 1.04
CA LYS A 13 0.46 -11.15 1.73
C LYS A 13 1.24 -11.20 3.03
N GLU A 14 0.56 -11.63 4.08
CA GLU A 14 1.17 -11.97 5.37
C GLU A 14 2.23 -13.07 5.17
N VAL A 15 3.43 -12.83 5.67
CA VAL A 15 4.54 -13.78 5.56
C VAL A 15 4.35 -14.88 6.59
N LYS A 16 4.60 -16.11 6.17
CA LYS A 16 4.56 -17.30 7.03
C LYS A 16 5.86 -18.07 6.91
N THR A 17 6.27 -18.71 8.00
CA THR A 17 7.38 -19.66 7.97
C THR A 17 7.01 -20.94 7.21
N LYS A 18 7.99 -21.80 6.91
CA LYS A 18 7.75 -23.12 6.30
C LYS A 18 6.81 -24.01 7.12
N ALA A 19 6.82 -23.85 8.45
CA ALA A 19 5.92 -24.54 9.37
C ALA A 19 4.52 -23.89 9.50
N GLY A 20 4.21 -22.88 8.68
CA GLY A 20 2.90 -22.23 8.66
C GLY A 20 2.68 -21.16 9.74
N LYS A 21 3.67 -20.90 10.62
CA LYS A 21 3.60 -19.85 11.63
C LYS A 21 3.57 -18.48 10.97
N LYS A 22 2.58 -17.65 11.33
CA LYS A 22 2.46 -16.27 10.88
C LYS A 22 3.56 -15.42 11.50
N LEU A 23 4.14 -14.52 10.71
CA LEU A 23 5.05 -13.47 11.16
C LEU A 23 4.32 -12.14 11.10
N ASP A 24 4.71 -11.19 11.95
CA ASP A 24 4.21 -9.80 11.91
C ASP A 24 4.87 -9.01 10.77
N ILE A 25 4.84 -9.59 9.57
CA ILE A 25 5.46 -9.07 8.36
C ILE A 25 4.47 -9.21 7.22
N VAL A 26 4.25 -8.10 6.51
CA VAL A 26 3.47 -8.09 5.27
C VAL A 26 4.39 -7.85 4.09
N LYS A 27 4.46 -8.81 3.17
CA LYS A 27 5.20 -8.65 1.92
C LYS A 27 4.28 -8.06 0.87
N VAL A 28 4.62 -6.87 0.38
CA VAL A 28 3.92 -6.17 -0.70
C VAL A 28 4.80 -6.15 -1.94
N THR A 29 4.19 -6.23 -3.12
CA THR A 29 4.87 -6.02 -4.40
C THR A 29 4.08 -4.97 -5.17
N LEU A 30 4.75 -3.91 -5.57
CA LEU A 30 4.14 -2.74 -6.20
C LEU A 30 4.73 -2.52 -7.59
N LYS A 31 3.91 -2.02 -8.52
CA LYS A 31 4.38 -1.67 -9.86
C LYS A 31 5.03 -0.28 -9.79
N MET A 32 6.33 -0.19 -10.08
CA MET A 32 7.09 1.07 -9.96
C MET A 32 6.45 2.22 -10.73
N THR A 33 5.94 1.97 -11.94
CA THR A 33 5.29 3.01 -12.76
C THR A 33 4.04 3.60 -12.12
N GLU A 34 3.35 2.88 -11.23
CA GLU A 34 2.19 3.42 -10.50
C GLU A 34 2.62 4.16 -9.24
N VAL A 35 3.56 3.57 -8.51
CA VAL A 35 4.13 4.10 -7.26
C VAL A 35 4.77 5.47 -7.49
N LEU A 36 5.58 5.61 -8.53
CA LEU A 36 6.30 6.86 -8.84
C LEU A 36 5.38 8.04 -9.21
N LYS A 37 4.11 7.80 -9.58
CA LYS A 37 3.12 8.88 -9.81
C LYS A 37 2.76 9.61 -8.52
N HIS A 38 3.05 9.00 -7.37
CA HIS A 38 2.72 9.51 -6.05
C HIS A 38 3.96 9.93 -5.24
N LYS A 39 5.11 10.07 -5.90
CA LYS A 39 6.32 10.59 -5.25
C LYS A 39 6.14 12.05 -4.85
N HIS A 40 6.81 12.46 -3.79
CA HIS A 40 6.90 13.85 -3.36
C HIS A 40 8.34 14.17 -2.98
N GLU A 41 8.71 15.45 -3.09
CA GLU A 41 10.03 15.93 -2.72
C GLU A 41 9.98 16.56 -1.33
N TYR A 42 10.98 16.26 -0.50
CA TYR A 42 11.18 16.91 0.80
C TYR A 42 12.67 17.08 1.03
N GLU A 43 13.12 18.30 1.30
CA GLU A 43 14.54 18.64 1.49
C GLU A 43 15.46 18.20 0.32
N GLY A 44 14.96 18.25 -0.92
CA GLY A 44 15.71 17.87 -2.11
C GLY A 44 15.78 16.37 -2.39
N GLU A 45 15.11 15.55 -1.57
CA GLU A 45 15.08 14.09 -1.71
C GLU A 45 13.67 13.60 -2.09
N GLU A 46 13.61 12.53 -2.89
CA GLU A 46 12.34 11.94 -3.36
C GLU A 46 11.83 10.86 -2.38
N TYR A 47 10.57 11.00 -1.97
CA TYR A 47 9.91 10.09 -1.04
C TYR A 47 8.61 9.53 -1.60
N ILE A 48 8.21 8.40 -1.05
CA ILE A 48 6.84 7.91 -1.14
C ILE A 48 6.33 7.50 0.23
N THR A 49 5.06 7.80 0.49
CA THR A 49 4.34 7.32 1.66
C THR A 49 3.11 6.56 1.18
N PHE A 50 2.89 5.38 1.74
CA PHE A 50 1.73 4.55 1.46
C PHE A 50 1.35 3.75 2.69
N GLU A 51 0.08 3.41 2.79
CA GLU A 51 -0.47 2.62 3.88
C GLU A 51 -0.75 1.19 3.42
N VAL A 52 -0.61 0.24 4.35
CA VAL A 52 -0.98 -1.16 4.13
C VAL A 52 -2.05 -1.53 5.14
N ALA A 53 -3.21 -1.98 4.66
CA ALA A 53 -4.34 -2.35 5.50
C ALA A 53 -4.73 -3.82 5.29
N LYS A 54 -5.10 -4.49 6.38
CA LYS A 54 -5.61 -5.85 6.35
C LYS A 54 -7.01 -5.89 5.72
N MET A 55 -7.22 -6.83 4.80
CA MET A 55 -8.51 -7.05 4.16
C MET A 55 -9.43 -7.88 5.06
N GLN A 56 -10.74 -7.65 4.97
CA GLN A 56 -11.73 -8.47 5.68
C GLN A 56 -11.71 -9.93 5.23
N LYS A 57 -11.52 -10.16 3.92
CA LYS A 57 -11.36 -11.47 3.32
C LYS A 57 -10.15 -11.47 2.38
N PRO A 58 -9.35 -12.54 2.34
CA PRO A 58 -8.32 -12.69 1.32
C PRO A 58 -8.93 -12.70 -0.09
N ASP A 59 -8.16 -12.29 -1.08
CA ASP A 59 -8.57 -12.47 -2.48
C ASP A 59 -8.31 -13.89 -3.01
N ASP A 60 -8.68 -14.15 -4.26
CA ASP A 60 -8.54 -15.47 -4.91
C ASP A 60 -7.07 -15.93 -5.01
N PHE A 61 -6.12 -14.99 -4.99
CA PHE A 61 -4.67 -15.25 -4.96
C PHE A 61 -4.11 -15.32 -3.54
N LYS A 62 -4.98 -15.37 -2.53
CA LYS A 62 -4.65 -15.44 -1.10
C LYS A 62 -3.83 -14.25 -0.60
N ARG A 63 -3.97 -13.08 -1.23
CA ARG A 63 -3.46 -11.81 -0.70
C ARG A 63 -4.35 -11.36 0.44
N THR A 64 -3.74 -10.85 1.51
CA THR A 64 -4.45 -10.56 2.77
C THR A 64 -4.45 -9.08 3.13
N HIS A 65 -3.67 -8.27 2.42
CA HIS A 65 -3.54 -6.84 2.67
C HIS A 65 -3.66 -6.06 1.35
N THR A 66 -4.18 -4.85 1.45
CA THR A 66 -4.20 -3.86 0.37
C THR A 66 -3.23 -2.73 0.69
N ALA A 67 -2.60 -2.17 -0.33
CA ALA A 67 -1.74 -1.00 -0.23
C ALA A 67 -2.37 0.18 -0.99
N TYR A 68 -2.35 1.37 -0.39
CA TYR A 68 -2.89 2.58 -1.00
C TYR A 68 -2.06 3.81 -0.63
N VAL A 69 -2.19 4.87 -1.44
CA VAL A 69 -1.68 6.21 -1.14
C VAL A 69 -2.85 7.13 -0.89
N SER A 70 -2.83 7.84 0.23
CA SER A 70 -3.77 8.92 0.52
C SER A 70 -3.32 10.23 -0.14
N THR A 71 -4.05 10.71 -1.14
CA THR A 71 -3.81 12.04 -1.75
C THR A 71 -4.89 13.01 -1.35
N ARG A 72 -4.53 14.27 -1.12
CA ARG A 72 -5.51 15.34 -0.86
C ARG A 72 -6.31 15.59 -2.14
N GLU A 73 -7.63 15.62 -2.04
CA GLU A 73 -8.48 16.11 -3.14
C GLU A 73 -8.38 17.65 -3.15
N GLU A 74 -8.06 18.22 -4.31
CA GLU A 74 -8.23 19.65 -4.52
C GLU A 74 -9.73 19.92 -4.68
N GLU A 75 -10.27 20.82 -3.85
CA GLU A 75 -11.63 21.35 -4.00
C GLU A 75 -11.61 22.21 -5.29
N ASN A 76 -12.21 21.71 -6.38
CA ASN A 76 -12.45 22.51 -7.59
C ASN A 76 -13.52 23.58 -7.34
#